data_AF-A0A1S1M1I3-F1
#
_entry.id   AF-A0A1S1M1I3-F1
#
_cell.length_a   1.000
_cell.length_b   1.000
_cell.length_c   1.000
_cell.angle_alpha   90.00
_cell.angle_beta   90.00
_cell.angle_gamma   90.00
#
_symmetry.space_group_name_H-M   'P 1'
#
loop_
_entity.id
_entity.type
_entity.pdbx_description
1 polymer ?
#
loop_
_entity_poly.entity_id
_entity_poly.type
_entity_poly.pdbx_seq_one_letter_code
_entity_poly.pdbx_strand_id
1 'polypeptide(L)'
;MAAAATLAESVRMALDVLAAPSGHEETSGALRRSLELAAHERPTPERIASALGGGWVGEEALAIGIWAAAGAHDFKDGIRLSVNHSGDSDSAGSITGNLLGAMWGAPSLPPDWLDRLELREVIATVADDLRGPAGPRSDERYPAR
;
A
#
# COMPACT_ATOMS: atom_id res chain seq x y z
N MET A 1 20.68 -6.34 13.67
CA MET A 1 19.83 -5.99 12.50
C MET A 1 18.98 -7.19 12.19
N ALA A 2 17.67 -7.14 12.42
CA ALA A 2 16.77 -8.14 11.87
C ALA A 2 16.85 -8.06 10.34
N ALA A 3 16.91 -9.19 9.63
CA ALA A 3 16.74 -9.19 8.19
C ALA A 3 15.37 -8.55 7.88
N ALA A 4 15.30 -7.66 6.88
CA ALA A 4 14.03 -7.07 6.47
C ALA A 4 13.11 -8.21 6.01
N ALA A 5 11.94 -8.34 6.65
CA ALA A 5 10.95 -9.31 6.24
C ALA A 5 10.50 -9.01 4.80
N THR A 6 10.32 -10.04 4.00
CA THR A 6 9.70 -9.92 2.68
C THR A 6 8.25 -9.43 2.83
N LEU A 7 7.67 -8.90 1.75
CA LEU A 7 6.25 -8.51 1.75
C LEU A 7 5.36 -9.70 2.15
N ALA A 8 5.63 -10.89 1.60
CA ALA A 8 4.87 -12.09 1.91
C ALA A 8 4.97 -12.51 3.38
N GLU A 9 6.16 -12.39 4.01
CA GLU A 9 6.32 -12.62 5.44
C GLU A 9 5.58 -11.59 6.28
N SER A 10 5.63 -10.32 5.88
CA SER A 10 4.93 -9.22 6.56
C SER A 10 3.41 -9.41 6.55
N VAL A 11 2.85 -9.87 5.42
CA VAL A 11 1.43 -10.19 5.32
C VAL A 11 1.06 -11.41 6.16
N ARG A 12 1.92 -12.44 6.22
CA ARG A 12 1.69 -13.60 7.12
C ARG A 12 1.68 -13.19 8.60
N MET A 13 2.59 -12.32 9.02
CA MET A 13 2.57 -11.77 10.38
C MET A 13 1.28 -10.97 10.64
N ALA A 14 0.81 -10.19 9.66
CA ALA A 14 -0.46 -9.47 9.79
C ALA A 14 -1.66 -10.42 9.93
N LEU A 15 -1.67 -11.55 9.20
CA LEU A 15 -2.69 -12.59 9.35
C LEU A 15 -2.70 -13.22 10.75
N ASP A 16 -1.53 -13.42 11.37
CA ASP A 16 -1.43 -13.93 12.74
C ASP A 16 -2.03 -12.94 13.75
N VAL A 17 -1.83 -11.63 13.54
CA VAL A 17 -2.44 -10.58 14.38
C VAL A 17 -3.96 -10.51 14.19
N LEU A 18 -4.44 -10.65 12.95
CA LEU A 18 -5.87 -10.61 12.62
C LEU A 18 -6.65 -11.80 13.20
N ALA A 19 -6.00 -12.91 13.54
CA ALA A 19 -6.68 -14.07 14.11
C ALA A 19 -7.22 -13.86 15.54
N ALA A 20 -6.88 -12.76 16.20
CA ALA A 20 -7.33 -12.45 17.56
C ALA A 20 -8.73 -11.80 17.65
N PRO A 21 -9.07 -10.75 16.87
CA PRO A 21 -10.41 -10.14 16.89
C PRO A 21 -11.46 -10.97 16.12
N SER A 22 -12.74 -10.87 16.48
CA SER A 22 -13.86 -11.42 15.69
C SER A 22 -14.17 -10.56 14.46
N GLY A 23 -14.65 -11.17 13.36
CA GLY A 23 -15.03 -10.44 12.13
C GLY A 23 -13.85 -10.16 11.18
N HIS A 24 -12.74 -10.88 11.35
CA HIS A 24 -11.52 -10.74 10.56
C HIS A 24 -11.54 -11.55 9.25
N GLU A 25 -12.58 -12.35 9.03
CA GLU A 25 -12.63 -13.40 8.03
C GLU A 25 -12.56 -12.86 6.60
N GLU A 26 -13.25 -11.76 6.31
CA GLU A 26 -13.24 -11.09 4.99
C GLU A 26 -11.83 -10.58 4.66
N THR A 27 -11.23 -9.81 5.57
CA THR A 27 -9.87 -9.29 5.42
C THR A 27 -8.84 -10.41 5.32
N SER A 28 -8.94 -11.43 6.18
CA SER A 28 -8.01 -12.56 6.17
C SER A 28 -8.13 -13.39 4.89
N GLY A 29 -9.35 -13.56 4.37
CA GLY A 29 -9.62 -14.21 3.10
C GLY A 29 -8.98 -13.46 1.93
N ALA A 30 -9.18 -12.14 1.87
CA ALA A 30 -8.63 -11.27 0.84
C ALA A 30 -7.08 -11.27 0.85
N LEU A 31 -6.47 -11.18 2.03
CA LEU A 31 -5.01 -11.24 2.22
C LEU A 31 -4.42 -12.57 1.76
N ARG A 32 -5.02 -13.71 2.15
CA ARG A 32 -4.58 -15.03 1.69
C ARG A 32 -4.71 -15.15 0.18
N ARG A 33 -5.82 -14.69 -0.38
CA ARG A 33 -6.05 -14.71 -1.82
C ARG A 33 -5.01 -13.88 -2.58
N SER A 34 -4.68 -12.70 -2.08
CA SER A 34 -3.62 -11.85 -2.64
C SER A 34 -2.26 -12.56 -2.63
N LEU A 35 -1.88 -13.22 -1.53
CA LEU A 35 -0.64 -14.00 -1.47
C LEU A 35 -0.61 -15.18 -2.44
N GLU A 36 -1.72 -15.90 -2.57
CA GLU A 36 -1.84 -16.99 -3.55
C GLU A 36 -1.63 -16.47 -4.98
N LEU A 37 -2.31 -15.38 -5.35
CA LEU A 37 -2.19 -14.78 -6.68
C LEU A 37 -0.77 -14.30 -6.95
N ALA A 38 -0.17 -13.57 -6.00
CA ALA A 38 1.19 -13.05 -6.11
C ALA A 38 2.26 -14.15 -6.30
N ALA A 39 2.01 -15.38 -5.81
CA ALA A 39 2.91 -16.50 -6.01
C ALA A 39 2.87 -17.09 -7.43
N HIS A 40 1.83 -16.79 -8.22
CA HIS A 40 1.58 -17.46 -9.50
C HIS A 40 1.55 -16.50 -10.70
N GLU A 41 1.00 -15.29 -10.51
CA GLU A 41 0.77 -14.38 -11.63
C GLU A 41 0.89 -12.89 -11.21
N ARG A 42 1.16 -12.03 -12.20
CA ARG A 42 1.14 -10.57 -12.03
C ARG A 42 -0.29 -10.05 -12.23
N PRO A 43 -0.68 -8.98 -11.51
CA PRO A 43 -2.00 -8.40 -11.68
C PRO A 43 -2.20 -7.82 -13.09
N THR A 44 -3.39 -8.01 -13.63
CA THR A 44 -3.93 -7.23 -14.77
C THR A 44 -5.26 -6.63 -14.35
N PRO A 45 -5.75 -5.56 -15.02
CA PRO A 45 -7.05 -4.96 -14.69
C PRO A 45 -8.20 -5.98 -14.60
N GLU A 46 -8.30 -6.88 -15.58
CA GLU A 46 -9.34 -7.91 -15.65
C GLU A 46 -9.19 -8.96 -14.54
N ARG A 47 -7.94 -9.30 -14.20
CA ARG A 47 -7.62 -10.25 -13.15
C ARG A 47 -7.88 -9.68 -11.76
N ILE A 48 -7.60 -8.39 -11.53
CA ILE A 48 -7.99 -7.69 -10.30
C ILE A 48 -9.51 -7.75 -10.13
N ALA A 49 -10.26 -7.28 -11.13
CA ALA A 49 -11.72 -7.23 -11.07
C ALA A 49 -12.36 -8.60 -10.81
N SER A 50 -11.84 -9.65 -11.46
CA SER A 50 -12.39 -11.01 -11.33
C SER A 50 -11.94 -11.78 -10.09
N ALA A 51 -10.78 -11.48 -9.52
CA ALA A 51 -10.20 -12.25 -8.42
C ALA A 51 -10.31 -11.59 -7.04
N LEU A 52 -10.29 -10.26 -7.00
CA LEU A 52 -10.25 -9.46 -5.76
C LEU A 52 -11.35 -8.39 -5.69
N GLY A 53 -12.14 -8.22 -6.74
CA GLY A 53 -13.20 -7.22 -6.78
C GLY A 53 -12.72 -5.84 -7.26
N GLY A 54 -13.46 -4.81 -6.89
CA GLY A 54 -13.28 -3.47 -7.42
C GLY A 54 -12.52 -2.52 -6.50
N GLY A 55 -12.15 -2.93 -5.30
CA GLY A 55 -11.56 -2.03 -4.30
C GLY A 55 -12.60 -1.22 -3.53
N TRP A 56 -13.89 -1.59 -3.61
CA TRP A 56 -14.99 -0.81 -3.02
C TRP A 56 -15.04 -0.87 -1.49
N VAL A 57 -14.34 -1.83 -0.91
CA VAL A 57 -14.24 -2.10 0.52
C VAL A 57 -12.78 -2.28 0.92
N GLY A 58 -12.48 -2.09 2.20
CA GLY A 58 -11.11 -1.97 2.68
C GLY A 58 -10.25 -3.21 2.42
N GLU A 59 -10.80 -4.40 2.58
CA GLU A 59 -10.13 -5.67 2.32
C GLU A 59 -9.80 -5.89 0.85
N GLU A 60 -10.67 -5.45 -0.08
CA GLU A 60 -10.40 -5.49 -1.51
C GLU A 60 -9.24 -4.54 -1.85
N ALA A 61 -9.32 -3.28 -1.41
CA ALA A 61 -8.29 -2.28 -1.67
C ALA A 61 -6.92 -2.73 -1.10
N LEU A 62 -6.91 -3.31 0.11
CA LEU A 62 -5.72 -3.86 0.73
C LEU A 62 -5.14 -5.04 -0.06
N ALA A 63 -5.98 -5.98 -0.46
CA ALA A 63 -5.55 -7.15 -1.22
C ALA A 63 -5.00 -6.78 -2.61
N ILE A 64 -5.64 -5.82 -3.30
CA ILE A 64 -5.17 -5.28 -4.58
C ILE A 64 -3.81 -4.62 -4.40
N GLY A 65 -3.67 -3.78 -3.37
CA GLY A 65 -2.42 -3.07 -3.12
C GLY A 65 -1.24 -4.00 -2.81
N ILE A 66 -1.48 -5.07 -2.05
CA ILE A 66 -0.46 -6.11 -1.78
C ILE A 66 -0.06 -6.84 -3.06
N TRP A 67 -1.03 -7.22 -3.91
CA TRP A 67 -0.73 -7.95 -5.14
C TRP A 67 0.02 -7.07 -6.15
N ALA A 68 -0.39 -5.80 -6.28
CA ALA A 68 0.31 -4.82 -7.10
C ALA A 68 1.74 -4.59 -6.62
N ALA A 69 1.95 -4.40 -5.31
CA ALA A 69 3.28 -4.25 -4.73
C ALA A 69 4.16 -5.49 -4.93
N ALA A 70 3.60 -6.69 -4.80
CA ALA A 70 4.31 -7.94 -5.03
C ALA A 70 4.72 -8.14 -6.50
N GLY A 71 3.91 -7.65 -7.45
CA GLY A 71 4.17 -7.76 -8.89
C GLY A 71 4.95 -6.59 -9.51
N ALA A 72 5.35 -5.60 -8.71
CA ALA A 72 5.97 -4.37 -9.17
C ALA A 72 7.46 -4.54 -9.49
N HIS A 73 7.89 -4.04 -10.65
CA HIS A 73 9.31 -3.95 -11.00
C HIS A 73 9.96 -2.65 -10.54
N ASP A 74 9.18 -1.57 -10.50
CA ASP A 74 9.57 -0.25 -10.03
C ASP A 74 8.35 0.49 -9.46
N PHE A 75 8.57 1.69 -8.90
CA PHE A 75 7.51 2.44 -8.23
C PHE A 75 6.36 2.82 -9.17
N LYS A 76 6.67 3.25 -10.40
CA LYS A 76 5.63 3.63 -11.36
C LYS A 76 4.86 2.41 -11.85
N ASP A 77 5.55 1.29 -12.09
CA ASP A 77 4.95 0.03 -12.48
C ASP A 77 3.96 -0.46 -11.43
N GLY A 78 4.37 -0.51 -10.15
CA GLY A 78 3.48 -0.93 -9.06
C GLY A 78 2.23 -0.05 -8.93
N ILE A 79 2.39 1.28 -8.96
CA ILE A 79 1.23 2.18 -8.96
C ILE A 79 0.32 1.92 -10.16
N ARG A 80 0.87 1.76 -11.38
CA ARG A 80 0.07 1.46 -12.58
C ARG A 80 -0.69 0.13 -12.48
N LEU A 81 -0.09 -0.90 -11.88
CA LEU A 81 -0.76 -2.18 -11.64
C LEU A 81 -1.98 -2.00 -10.72
N SER A 82 -1.87 -1.13 -9.72
CA SER A 82 -2.94 -0.88 -8.74
C SER A 82 -4.05 0.05 -9.21
N VAL A 83 -3.78 1.00 -10.12
CA VAL A 83 -4.77 2.07 -10.42
C VAL A 83 -5.55 1.90 -11.73
N ASN A 84 -5.10 1.02 -12.64
CA ASN A 84 -5.67 0.88 -13.99
C ASN A 84 -6.83 -0.14 -14.08
N HIS A 85 -7.40 -0.59 -12.97
CA HIS A 85 -8.65 -1.35 -12.96
C HIS A 85 -9.87 -0.41 -12.94
N SER A 86 -11.04 -0.92 -13.32
CA SER A 86 -12.27 -0.13 -13.46
C SER A 86 -13.02 0.14 -12.14
N GLY A 87 -12.36 -0.06 -11.00
CA GLY A 87 -12.97 0.04 -9.68
C GLY A 87 -12.48 1.28 -8.91
N ASP A 88 -12.64 1.26 -7.59
CA ASP A 88 -12.15 2.31 -6.70
C ASP A 88 -10.64 2.18 -6.48
N SER A 89 -9.87 2.92 -7.27
CA SER A 89 -8.46 2.64 -7.49
C SER A 89 -7.51 3.59 -6.75
N ASP A 90 -8.02 4.68 -6.18
CA ASP A 90 -7.25 5.65 -5.40
C ASP A 90 -6.74 5.04 -4.08
N SER A 91 -7.60 4.32 -3.36
CA SER A 91 -7.25 3.63 -2.12
C SER A 91 -6.26 2.49 -2.37
N ALA A 92 -6.47 1.70 -3.42
CA ALA A 92 -5.53 0.67 -3.85
C ALA A 92 -4.16 1.28 -4.23
N GLY A 93 -4.15 2.40 -4.96
CA GLY A 93 -2.94 3.15 -5.31
C GLY A 93 -2.20 3.70 -4.10
N SER A 94 -2.92 4.25 -3.12
CA SER A 94 -2.37 4.76 -1.87
C SER A 94 -1.72 3.66 -1.04
N ILE A 95 -2.40 2.53 -0.86
CA ILE A 95 -1.85 1.35 -0.15
C ILE A 95 -0.62 0.82 -0.88
N THR A 96 -0.67 0.69 -2.21
CA THR A 96 0.47 0.24 -3.02
C THR A 96 1.67 1.16 -2.84
N GLY A 97 1.46 2.48 -2.94
CA GLY A 97 2.52 3.48 -2.76
C GLY A 97 3.18 3.41 -1.38
N ASN A 98 2.38 3.23 -0.31
CA ASN A 98 2.91 3.05 1.05
C ASN A 98 3.77 1.78 1.17
N LEU A 99 3.30 0.65 0.62
CA LEU A 99 4.06 -0.61 0.64
C LEU A 99 5.38 -0.48 -0.12
N LEU A 100 5.34 0.04 -1.35
CA LEU A 100 6.55 0.23 -2.17
C LEU A 100 7.51 1.24 -1.54
N GLY A 101 7.00 2.32 -0.96
CA GLY A 101 7.80 3.32 -0.24
C GLY A 101 8.49 2.71 0.99
N ALA A 102 7.81 1.83 1.73
CA ALA A 102 8.41 1.10 2.84
C ALA A 102 9.47 0.07 2.39
N MET A 103 9.23 -0.60 1.25
CA MET A 103 10.12 -1.63 0.70
C MET A 103 11.39 -1.04 0.05
N TRP A 104 11.27 0.08 -0.67
CA TRP A 104 12.33 0.62 -1.53
C TRP A 104 12.86 1.98 -1.09
N GLY A 105 12.18 2.64 -0.14
CA GLY A 105 12.57 3.93 0.42
C GLY A 105 12.28 5.12 -0.50
N ALA A 106 12.39 6.32 0.07
CA ALA A 106 12.13 7.58 -0.65
C ALA A 106 12.90 7.76 -1.98
N PRO A 107 14.15 7.28 -2.14
CA PRO A 107 14.87 7.40 -3.41
C PRO A 107 14.23 6.65 -4.60
N SER A 108 13.33 5.69 -4.36
CA SER A 108 12.60 5.01 -5.45
C SER A 108 11.45 5.85 -6.01
N LEU A 109 11.07 6.94 -5.34
CA LEU A 109 9.95 7.78 -5.74
C LEU A 109 10.29 8.57 -7.01
N PRO A 110 9.40 8.62 -8.02
CA PRO A 110 9.69 9.32 -9.26
C PRO A 110 9.71 10.84 -9.08
N PRO A 111 10.83 11.53 -9.41
CA PRO A 111 10.92 12.98 -9.25
C PRO A 111 9.84 13.74 -10.01
N ASP A 112 9.53 13.31 -11.25
CA ASP A 112 8.51 13.93 -12.10
C ASP A 112 7.08 13.81 -11.54
N TRP A 113 6.82 12.80 -10.71
CA TRP A 113 5.53 12.67 -10.01
C TRP A 113 5.51 13.51 -8.74
N LEU A 114 6.61 13.53 -7.99
CA LEU A 114 6.74 14.36 -6.79
C LEU A 114 6.63 15.85 -7.11
N ASP A 115 7.20 16.31 -8.23
CA ASP A 115 7.14 17.72 -8.64
C ASP A 115 5.70 18.22 -8.92
N ARG A 116 4.76 17.28 -9.11
CA ARG A 116 3.34 17.55 -9.35
C ARG A 116 2.46 17.20 -8.16
N LEU A 117 3.04 16.63 -7.10
CA LEU A 117 2.29 16.16 -5.94
C LEU A 117 1.84 17.34 -5.09
N GLU A 118 0.53 17.49 -4.98
CA GLU A 118 -0.07 18.47 -4.08
C GLU A 118 0.37 18.19 -2.64
N LEU A 119 0.69 19.25 -1.90
CA LEU A 119 1.15 19.16 -0.50
C LEU A 119 2.43 18.35 -0.27
N ARG A 120 3.27 18.12 -1.30
CA ARG A 120 4.54 17.38 -1.17
C ARG A 120 5.36 17.77 0.07
N GLU A 121 5.60 19.07 0.27
CA GLU A 121 6.42 19.56 1.39
C GLU A 121 5.77 19.28 2.75
N VAL A 122 4.44 19.36 2.83
CA VAL A 122 3.68 19.03 4.05
C VAL A 122 3.79 17.53 4.33
N ILE A 123 3.57 16.69 3.31
CA ILE A 123 3.68 15.22 3.43
C ILE A 123 5.10 14.82 3.84
N ALA A 124 6.12 15.41 3.24
CA ALA A 124 7.53 15.15 3.59
C ALA A 124 7.82 15.54 5.04
N THR A 125 7.31 16.69 5.49
CA THR A 125 7.44 17.14 6.89
C THR A 125 6.76 16.17 7.86
N VAL A 126 5.54 15.70 7.54
CA VAL A 126 4.84 14.68 8.34
C VAL A 126 5.66 13.40 8.42
N ALA A 127 6.23 12.94 7.30
CA ALA A 127 7.05 11.73 7.27
C ALA A 127 8.33 11.87 8.12
N ASP A 128 9.01 13.01 8.06
CA ASP A 128 10.20 13.27 8.88
C ASP A 128 9.86 13.34 10.38
N ASP A 129 8.70 13.90 10.73
CA ASP A 129 8.22 14.01 12.10
C ASP A 129 7.81 12.66 12.70
N LEU A 130 7.21 11.78 11.89
CA LEU A 130 6.90 10.40 12.31
C LEU A 130 8.15 9.55 12.54
N ARG A 131 9.26 9.87 11.87
CA ARG A 131 10.56 9.20 12.08
C ARG A 131 11.28 9.70 13.34
N GLY A 132 11.07 10.95 13.71
CA GLY A 132 11.71 11.61 14.85
C GLY A 132 11.02 11.37 16.20
N PRO A 133 11.56 11.91 17.30
CA PRO A 133 10.80 12.06 18.54
C PRO A 133 9.55 12.92 18.28
N ALA A 134 8.49 12.70 19.07
CA ALA A 134 7.21 13.40 18.88
C ALA A 134 7.41 14.90 18.62
N GLY A 135 6.99 15.35 17.44
CA GLY A 135 7.09 16.73 17.00
C GLY A 135 6.12 17.68 17.75
N PRO A 136 6.13 18.97 17.41
CA PRO A 136 5.14 19.95 17.87
C PRO A 136 3.72 19.49 17.59
N ARG A 137 2.73 20.08 18.28
CA ARG A 137 1.33 19.75 18.01
C ARG A 137 0.98 20.08 16.55
N SER A 138 0.09 19.29 15.96
CA SER A 138 -0.22 19.40 14.52
C SER A 138 -0.72 20.79 14.11
N ASP A 139 -1.43 21.48 15.00
CA ASP A 139 -1.96 22.83 14.84
C ASP A 139 -0.88 23.93 14.87
N GLU A 140 0.31 23.64 15.36
CA GLU A 140 1.45 24.56 15.39
C GLU A 140 2.34 24.43 14.15
N ARG A 141 2.25 23.31 13.42
CA ARG A 141 3.24 22.92 12.40
C ARG A 141 2.70 22.76 10.99
N TYR A 142 1.41 22.47 10.83
CA TYR A 142 0.79 22.27 9.52
C TYR A 142 -0.28 23.34 9.26
N PRO A 143 -0.56 23.70 7.99
CA PRO A 143 -1.57 24.68 7.68
C PRO A 143 -2.91 24.31 8.31
N ALA A 144 -3.61 25.29 8.87
CA ALA A 144 -4.97 25.10 9.33
C ALA A 144 -5.88 24.68 8.16
N ARG A 145 -6.81 23.78 8.44
CA ARG A 145 -7.84 23.32 7.47
C ARG A 145 -8.65 24.48 6.92
#